data_AF-A0A7W0VXE5-F1
#
_entry.id   AF-A0A7W0VXE5-F1
#
_cell.length_a   1.000
_cell.length_b   1.000
_cell.length_c   1.000
_cell.angle_alpha   90.00
_cell.angle_beta   90.00
_cell.angle_gamma   90.00
#
_symmetry.space_group_name_H-M   'P 1'
#
loop_
_entity.id
_entity.type
_entity.pdbx_description
1 polymer ?
#
loop_
_entity_poly.entity_id
_entity_poly.type
_entity_poly.pdbx_seq_one_letter_code
_entity_poly.pdbx_strand_id
1 'polypeptide(L)'
;MAAWNHAFEQEAVTLVQRIVESRDTNAWRALMVKIAPRIEGWARGNRLLKRCRLSGDDDARAVMVTVLERLAANDYENLKQFIAHTEPAQPEDDLVAAVIRLGKLDDDGSEPGEPDADTGTALRAWLLRLVDFTSRDHVRKRLGWGSRDGEPNKRDLHSDAGTLDDHPEPAARPPMTDRLTVSKLVAEVSEHINTFPAEMRSAVVMWLDDVEPAEIAKKLALADPSKAKALIRAGQARLRERFRGRSPVLFT
;
A
#
# COMPACT_ATOMS: atom_id res chain seq x y z
N MET A 1 20.86 -7.73 -5.39
CA MET A 1 19.54 -8.16 -5.90
C MET A 1 19.76 -9.04 -7.12
N ALA A 2 19.10 -10.20 -7.22
CA ALA A 2 19.19 -11.03 -8.42
C ALA A 2 18.67 -10.27 -9.64
N ALA A 3 19.32 -10.43 -10.80
CA ALA A 3 18.92 -9.78 -12.04
C ALA A 3 17.49 -10.18 -12.46
N TRP A 4 16.77 -9.25 -13.10
CA TRP A 4 15.52 -9.58 -13.77
C TRP A 4 15.83 -10.32 -15.07
N ASN A 5 15.59 -11.63 -15.10
CA ASN A 5 15.81 -12.47 -16.27
C ASN A 5 14.48 -13.07 -16.76
N HIS A 6 14.52 -13.74 -17.92
CA HIS A 6 13.32 -14.30 -18.54
C HIS A 6 12.63 -15.35 -17.65
N ALA A 7 13.39 -16.24 -17.00
CA ALA A 7 12.83 -17.25 -16.09
C ALA A 7 12.07 -16.61 -14.92
N PHE A 8 12.64 -15.57 -14.31
CA PHE A 8 11.97 -14.83 -13.25
C PHE A 8 10.66 -14.21 -13.74
N GLU A 9 10.67 -13.60 -14.94
CA GLU A 9 9.47 -13.02 -15.53
C GLU A 9 8.40 -14.07 -15.75
N GLN A 10 8.73 -15.18 -16.43
CA GLN A 10 7.76 -16.25 -16.73
C GLN A 10 7.04 -16.71 -15.46
N GLU A 11 7.80 -17.01 -14.41
CA GLU A 11 7.25 -17.38 -13.12
C GLU A 11 6.39 -16.26 -12.49
N ALA A 12 6.76 -14.99 -12.65
CA ALA A 12 5.95 -13.86 -12.16
C ALA A 12 4.65 -13.72 -12.95
N VAL A 13 4.68 -13.90 -14.28
CA VAL A 13 3.50 -13.90 -15.16
C VAL A 13 2.58 -15.07 -14.81
N THR A 14 3.11 -16.26 -14.54
CA THR A 14 2.31 -17.40 -14.08
C THR A 14 1.58 -17.11 -12.77
N LEU A 15 2.23 -16.39 -11.83
CA LEU A 15 1.55 -15.95 -10.61
C LEU A 15 0.44 -14.94 -10.90
N VAL A 16 0.68 -13.97 -11.80
CA VAL A 16 -0.33 -13.01 -12.25
C VAL A 16 -1.54 -13.70 -12.87
N GLN A 17 -1.34 -14.67 -13.76
CA GLN A 17 -2.42 -15.46 -14.38
C GLN A 17 -3.27 -16.16 -13.31
N ARG A 18 -2.64 -16.85 -12.35
CA ARG A 18 -3.36 -17.50 -11.25
C ARG A 18 -4.19 -16.53 -10.40
N ILE A 19 -3.66 -15.33 -10.13
CA ILE A 19 -4.38 -14.28 -9.39
C ILE A 19 -5.61 -13.83 -10.19
N VAL A 20 -5.45 -13.58 -11.48
CA VAL A 20 -6.52 -13.09 -12.36
C VAL A 20 -7.62 -14.16 -12.56
N GLU A 21 -7.24 -15.42 -12.78
CA GLU A 21 -8.18 -16.51 -13.06
C GLU A 21 -8.95 -16.99 -11.83
N SER A 22 -8.27 -17.09 -10.67
CA SER A 22 -8.79 -17.82 -9.51
C SER A 22 -8.79 -17.02 -8.20
N ARG A 23 -8.37 -15.75 -8.24
CA ARG A 23 -8.18 -14.90 -7.04
C ARG A 23 -7.31 -15.56 -5.97
N ASP A 24 -6.29 -16.30 -6.41
CA ASP A 24 -5.42 -17.08 -5.54
C ASP A 24 -4.59 -16.18 -4.61
N THR A 25 -4.99 -16.12 -3.33
CA THR A 25 -4.30 -15.34 -2.30
C THR A 25 -2.86 -15.79 -2.04
N ASN A 26 -2.54 -17.07 -2.25
CA ASN A 26 -1.18 -17.58 -2.11
C ASN A 26 -0.31 -17.14 -3.29
N ALA A 27 -0.87 -17.15 -4.50
CA ALA A 27 -0.19 -16.61 -5.68
C ALA A 27 0.09 -15.11 -5.53
N TRP A 28 -0.86 -14.34 -4.98
CA TRP A 28 -0.65 -12.92 -4.64
C TRP A 28 0.50 -12.71 -3.64
N ARG A 29 0.51 -13.45 -2.52
CA ARG A 29 1.61 -13.37 -1.54
C ARG A 29 2.96 -13.73 -2.16
N ALA A 30 3.01 -14.79 -2.96
CA ALA A 30 4.22 -15.21 -3.65
C ALA A 30 4.70 -14.13 -4.64
N LEU A 31 3.79 -13.52 -5.39
CA LEU A 31 4.10 -12.43 -6.32
C LEU A 31 4.69 -11.24 -5.57
N MET A 32 4.05 -10.80 -4.47
CA MET A 32 4.52 -9.68 -3.65
C MET A 32 5.95 -9.91 -3.14
N VAL A 33 6.22 -11.04 -2.49
CA VAL A 33 7.56 -11.39 -1.98
C VAL A 33 8.60 -11.33 -3.09
N LYS A 34 8.20 -11.71 -4.30
CA LYS A 34 9.07 -11.81 -5.46
C LYS A 34 9.37 -10.46 -6.11
N ILE A 35 8.37 -9.59 -6.30
CA ILE A 35 8.54 -8.32 -7.03
C ILE A 35 8.83 -7.12 -6.13
N ALA A 36 8.38 -7.13 -4.87
CA ALA A 36 8.48 -5.97 -3.98
C ALA A 36 9.91 -5.45 -3.79
N PRO A 37 10.94 -6.30 -3.52
CA PRO A 37 12.31 -5.82 -3.37
C PRO A 37 12.85 -5.12 -4.62
N ARG A 38 12.38 -5.51 -5.81
CA ARG A 38 12.79 -4.90 -7.07
C ARG A 38 12.08 -3.58 -7.34
N ILE A 39 10.79 -3.52 -7.06
CA ILE A 39 10.02 -2.28 -7.12
C ILE A 39 10.65 -1.24 -6.19
N GLU A 40 10.99 -1.62 -4.96
CA GLU A 40 11.70 -0.75 -4.01
C GLU A 40 13.08 -0.34 -4.54
N GLY A 41 13.83 -1.27 -5.12
CA GLY A 41 15.11 -1.00 -5.77
C GLY A 41 15.01 0.03 -6.91
N TRP A 42 13.99 -0.10 -7.76
CA TRP A 42 13.71 0.83 -8.85
C TRP A 42 13.27 2.20 -8.35
N ALA A 43 12.38 2.24 -7.34
CA ALA A 43 11.96 3.48 -6.70
C ALA A 43 13.17 4.22 -6.10
N ARG A 44 14.02 3.54 -5.32
CA ARG A 44 15.28 4.11 -4.79
C ARG A 44 16.20 4.64 -5.90
N GLY A 45 16.21 3.98 -7.04
CA GLY A 45 16.96 4.37 -8.23
C GLY A 45 16.38 5.55 -9.02
N ASN A 46 15.09 5.88 -8.83
CA ASN A 46 14.33 6.78 -9.68
C ASN A 46 14.93 8.20 -9.71
N ARG A 47 15.17 8.73 -10.93
CA ARG A 47 15.82 10.04 -11.14
C ARG A 47 14.98 11.20 -10.62
N LEU A 48 13.66 11.12 -10.74
CA LEU A 48 12.74 12.16 -10.26
C LEU A 48 12.80 12.27 -8.74
N LEU A 49 12.68 11.14 -8.04
CA LEU A 49 12.77 11.10 -6.57
C LEU A 49 14.09 11.68 -6.07
N LYS A 50 15.21 11.29 -6.68
CA LYS A 50 16.54 11.85 -6.37
C LYS A 50 16.61 13.36 -6.60
N ARG A 51 16.11 13.85 -7.74
CA ARG A 51 16.07 15.28 -8.06
C ARG A 51 15.25 16.09 -7.05
N CYS A 52 14.16 15.51 -6.55
CA CYS A 52 13.29 16.12 -5.54
C CYS A 52 13.76 15.88 -4.09
N ARG A 53 14.92 15.22 -3.88
CA ARG A 53 15.43 14.83 -2.55
C ARG A 53 14.48 13.95 -1.74
N LEU A 54 13.66 13.15 -2.44
CA LEU A 54 12.71 12.17 -1.89
C LEU A 54 13.18 10.75 -2.20
N SER A 55 14.48 10.49 -2.04
CA SER A 55 15.09 9.18 -2.34
C SER A 55 15.51 8.43 -1.07
N GLY A 56 14.92 8.77 0.08
CA GLY A 56 15.14 8.03 1.31
C GLY A 56 14.51 6.64 1.23
N ASP A 57 14.93 5.73 2.12
CA ASP A 57 14.35 4.37 2.15
C ASP A 57 12.83 4.41 2.43
N ASP A 58 12.35 5.38 3.20
CA ASP A 58 10.93 5.54 3.48
C ASP A 58 10.14 6.00 2.24
N ASP A 59 10.70 6.89 1.42
CA ASP A 59 10.06 7.31 0.16
C ASP A 59 10.01 6.16 -0.85
N ALA A 60 11.09 5.38 -0.96
CA ALA A 60 11.14 4.22 -1.84
C ALA A 60 10.13 3.15 -1.43
N ARG A 61 9.97 2.90 -0.11
CA ARG A 61 8.95 1.99 0.41
C ARG A 61 7.53 2.53 0.20
N ALA A 62 7.31 3.83 0.38
CA ALA A 62 6.00 4.44 0.12
C ALA A 62 5.56 4.23 -1.33
N VAL A 63 6.46 4.52 -2.29
CA VAL A 63 6.23 4.27 -3.72
C VAL A 63 5.95 2.79 -3.98
N MET A 64 6.77 1.89 -3.41
CA MET A 64 6.56 0.44 -3.55
C MET A 64 5.19 0.00 -3.04
N VAL A 65 4.77 0.46 -1.85
CA VAL A 65 3.45 0.14 -1.28
C VAL A 65 2.34 0.64 -2.21
N THR A 66 2.40 1.88 -2.69
CA THR A 66 1.40 2.43 -3.62
C THR A 66 1.34 1.65 -4.93
N VAL A 67 2.48 1.15 -5.45
CA VAL A 67 2.49 0.25 -6.61
C VAL A 67 1.72 -1.03 -6.29
N LEU A 68 2.02 -1.69 -5.18
CA LEU A 68 1.35 -2.94 -4.78
C LEU A 68 -0.16 -2.74 -4.52
N GLU A 69 -0.54 -1.63 -3.91
CA GLU A 69 -1.95 -1.24 -3.71
C GLU A 69 -2.67 -1.08 -5.04
N ARG A 70 -2.04 -0.41 -6.02
CA ARG A 70 -2.59 -0.30 -7.38
C ARG A 70 -2.72 -1.64 -8.06
N LEU A 71 -1.75 -2.54 -7.91
CA LEU A 71 -1.86 -3.90 -8.45
C LEU A 71 -3.03 -4.68 -7.82
N ALA A 72 -3.35 -4.44 -6.55
CA ALA A 72 -4.45 -5.09 -5.83
C ALA A 72 -5.81 -4.39 -5.99
N ALA A 73 -5.84 -3.14 -6.45
CA ALA A 73 -7.04 -2.33 -6.54
C ALA A 73 -8.10 -2.93 -7.47
N ASN A 74 -9.37 -2.66 -7.16
CA ASN A 74 -10.54 -3.03 -7.97
C ASN A 74 -10.55 -4.51 -8.39
N ASP A 75 -10.27 -5.42 -7.46
CA ASP A 75 -10.16 -6.85 -7.74
C ASP A 75 -9.11 -7.16 -8.82
N TYR A 76 -7.91 -6.59 -8.64
CA TYR A 76 -6.75 -6.78 -9.52
C TYR A 76 -6.95 -6.29 -10.96
N GLU A 77 -7.75 -5.23 -11.17
CA GLU A 77 -8.09 -4.73 -12.51
C GLU A 77 -6.85 -4.36 -13.33
N ASN A 78 -5.83 -3.76 -12.72
CA ASN A 78 -4.58 -3.43 -13.40
C ASN A 78 -3.82 -4.68 -13.89
N LEU A 79 -3.90 -5.80 -13.14
CA LEU A 79 -3.30 -7.07 -13.58
C LEU A 79 -4.09 -7.69 -14.73
N LYS A 80 -5.43 -7.59 -14.71
CA LYS A 80 -6.30 -8.02 -15.82
C LYS A 80 -5.98 -7.26 -17.10
N GLN A 81 -5.86 -5.93 -17.00
CA GLN A 81 -5.46 -5.08 -18.12
C GLN A 81 -4.08 -5.47 -18.65
N PHE A 82 -3.09 -5.71 -17.78
CA PHE A 82 -1.78 -6.19 -18.21
C PHE A 82 -1.87 -7.48 -19.04
N ILE A 83 -2.64 -8.47 -18.58
CA ILE A 83 -2.83 -9.73 -19.33
C ILE A 83 -3.50 -9.47 -20.68
N ALA A 84 -4.58 -8.68 -20.70
CA ALA A 84 -5.29 -8.35 -21.94
C ALA A 84 -4.40 -7.64 -22.98
N HIS A 85 -3.42 -6.85 -22.55
CA HIS A 85 -2.46 -6.19 -23.45
C HIS A 85 -1.27 -7.07 -23.85
N THR A 86 -1.04 -8.17 -23.14
CA THR A 86 0.09 -9.09 -23.39
C THR A 86 -0.34 -10.30 -24.19
N GLU A 87 -1.64 -10.63 -24.20
CA GLU A 87 -2.18 -11.61 -25.15
C GLU A 87 -1.91 -11.14 -26.58
N PRO A 88 -1.35 -12.01 -27.45
CA PRO A 88 -1.09 -11.63 -28.82
C PRO A 88 -2.41 -11.24 -29.48
N ALA A 89 -2.44 -10.02 -30.02
CA ALA A 89 -3.60 -9.50 -30.74
C ALA A 89 -4.03 -10.54 -31.80
N GLN A 90 -5.33 -10.74 -31.96
CA GLN A 90 -5.81 -11.63 -33.01
C GLN A 90 -5.29 -11.13 -34.36
N PRO A 91 -5.00 -12.00 -35.33
CA PRO A 91 -4.34 -11.62 -36.58
C PRO A 91 -5.07 -10.53 -37.39
N GLU A 92 -6.37 -10.30 -37.14
CA GLU A 92 -7.14 -9.20 -37.74
C GLU A 92 -6.79 -7.81 -37.16
N ASP A 93 -6.37 -7.74 -35.89
CA ASP A 93 -5.96 -6.50 -35.20
C ASP A 93 -4.54 -6.05 -35.55
N ASP A 94 -3.73 -6.95 -36.11
CA ASP A 94 -2.32 -6.71 -36.44
C ASP A 94 -2.16 -5.69 -37.59
N LEU A 95 -3.13 -5.65 -38.52
CA LEU A 95 -3.21 -4.63 -39.58
C LEU A 95 -3.55 -3.25 -39.02
N VAL A 96 -4.44 -3.17 -38.03
CA VAL A 96 -4.80 -1.90 -37.36
C VAL A 96 -3.63 -1.40 -36.52
N ALA A 97 -2.93 -2.29 -35.80
CA ALA A 97 -1.73 -1.95 -35.05
C ALA A 97 -0.55 -1.51 -35.94
N ALA A 98 -0.45 -2.05 -37.17
CA ALA A 98 0.52 -1.59 -38.16
C ALA A 98 0.19 -0.17 -38.68
N VAL A 99 -1.09 0.13 -38.93
CA VAL A 99 -1.54 1.46 -39.36
C VAL A 99 -1.37 2.51 -38.25
N ILE A 100 -1.66 2.17 -36.99
CA ILE A 100 -1.42 3.06 -35.84
C ILE A 100 0.07 3.36 -35.64
N ARG A 101 0.95 2.38 -35.88
CA ARG A 101 2.41 2.58 -35.86
C ARG A 101 2.88 3.50 -36.99
N LEU A 102 2.28 3.39 -38.17
CA LEU A 102 2.62 4.27 -39.30
C LEU A 102 2.21 5.73 -39.05
N GLY A 103 1.11 5.97 -38.34
CA GLY A 103 0.61 7.32 -38.01
C GLY A 103 1.35 8.03 -36.87
N LYS A 104 2.21 7.35 -36.11
CA LYS A 104 2.98 7.94 -35.00
C LYS A 104 4.39 8.42 -35.38
N LEU A 105 4.78 8.29 -36.64
CA LEU A 105 6.10 8.73 -37.14
C LEU A 105 6.23 10.26 -37.33
N ASP A 106 5.13 11.01 -37.25
CA ASP A 106 5.11 12.45 -37.58
C ASP A 106 4.90 13.41 -36.38
N ASP A 107 4.79 12.91 -35.13
CA ASP A 107 4.58 13.78 -33.95
C ASP A 107 5.90 14.06 -33.22
N ASP A 108 6.65 15.00 -33.80
CA ASP A 108 7.95 15.50 -33.34
C ASP A 108 7.74 16.55 -32.23
N GLY A 109 7.82 16.15 -30.95
CA GLY A 109 7.82 17.15 -29.87
C GLY A 109 7.52 16.71 -28.44
N SER A 110 8.16 15.65 -27.93
CA SER A 110 8.58 15.49 -26.51
C SER A 110 8.77 14.00 -26.23
N GLU A 111 9.99 13.47 -26.41
CA GLU A 111 10.34 12.06 -26.22
C GLU A 111 9.73 11.44 -24.94
N PRO A 112 8.69 10.59 -25.05
CA PRO A 112 8.55 9.48 -24.15
C PRO A 112 9.53 8.45 -24.69
N GLY A 113 10.78 8.48 -24.20
CA GLY A 113 11.87 7.63 -24.69
C GLY A 113 11.34 6.26 -25.07
N GLU A 114 11.54 5.89 -26.35
CA GLU A 114 11.16 4.59 -26.87
C GLU A 114 11.49 3.54 -25.81
N PRO A 115 10.55 2.65 -25.44
CA PRO A 115 10.87 1.57 -24.52
C PRO A 115 12.05 0.85 -25.16
N ASP A 116 13.23 1.05 -24.56
CA ASP A 116 14.49 0.52 -25.00
C ASP A 116 14.21 -0.92 -25.44
N ALA A 117 14.51 -1.31 -26.68
CA ALA A 117 14.30 -2.69 -27.11
C ALA A 117 15.04 -3.69 -26.18
N ASP A 118 15.95 -3.16 -25.36
CA ASP A 118 16.73 -3.79 -24.30
C ASP A 118 16.14 -3.69 -22.88
N THR A 119 15.01 -3.00 -22.66
CA THR A 119 14.37 -2.88 -21.32
C THR A 119 13.81 -4.19 -20.78
N GLY A 120 13.83 -5.26 -21.59
CA GLY A 120 13.45 -6.61 -21.21
C GLY A 120 11.95 -6.77 -21.07
N THR A 121 11.46 -7.99 -21.30
CA THR A 121 10.34 -8.61 -20.58
C THR A 121 9.10 -7.72 -20.34
N ALA A 122 8.00 -7.93 -21.06
CA ALA A 122 6.79 -7.09 -21.04
C ALA A 122 6.30 -6.68 -19.64
N LEU A 123 6.32 -7.61 -18.67
CA LEU A 123 5.91 -7.33 -17.29
C LEU A 123 6.83 -6.32 -16.60
N ARG A 124 8.15 -6.40 -16.84
CA ARG A 124 9.12 -5.47 -16.28
C ARG A 124 8.89 -4.06 -16.80
N ALA A 125 8.73 -3.92 -18.11
CA ALA A 125 8.50 -2.62 -18.74
C ALA A 125 7.20 -1.98 -18.22
N TRP A 126 6.16 -2.78 -18.03
CA TRP A 126 4.91 -2.33 -17.42
C TRP A 126 5.08 -1.89 -15.97
N LEU A 127 5.75 -2.69 -15.12
CA LEU A 127 6.01 -2.33 -13.73
C LEU A 127 6.90 -1.09 -13.58
N LEU A 128 7.91 -0.91 -14.45
CA LEU A 128 8.75 0.29 -14.44
C LEU A 128 7.94 1.56 -14.75
N ARG A 129 7.01 1.49 -15.71
CA ARG A 129 6.07 2.59 -16.00
C ARG A 129 5.19 2.90 -14.79
N LEU A 130 4.68 1.86 -14.11
CA LEU A 130 3.88 2.03 -12.89
C LEU A 130 4.70 2.64 -11.74
N VAL A 131 5.97 2.25 -11.57
CA VAL A 131 6.89 2.88 -10.61
C VAL A 131 7.13 4.36 -10.93
N ASP A 132 7.32 4.71 -12.20
CA ASP A 132 7.53 6.11 -12.58
C ASP A 132 6.27 6.96 -12.34
N PHE A 133 5.11 6.42 -12.69
CA PHE A 133 3.81 7.03 -12.42
C PHE A 133 3.61 7.29 -10.91
N THR A 134 3.78 6.26 -10.08
CA THR A 134 3.64 6.36 -8.62
C THR A 134 4.70 7.26 -7.99
N SER A 135 5.91 7.31 -8.54
CA SER A 135 6.96 8.24 -8.11
C SER A 135 6.55 9.70 -8.36
N ARG A 136 5.92 10.00 -9.51
CA ARG A 136 5.39 11.34 -9.81
C ARG A 136 4.27 11.71 -8.86
N ASP A 137 3.34 10.79 -8.61
CA ASP A 137 2.24 11.00 -7.66
C ASP A 137 2.77 11.26 -6.24
N HIS A 138 3.73 10.47 -5.77
CA HIS A 138 4.40 10.67 -4.48
C HIS A 138 5.04 12.05 -4.37
N VAL A 139 5.75 12.50 -5.40
CA VAL A 139 6.35 13.84 -5.45
C VAL A 139 5.28 14.93 -5.39
N ARG A 140 4.19 14.78 -6.16
CA ARG A 140 3.08 15.74 -6.15
C ARG A 140 2.48 15.87 -4.76
N LYS A 141 2.22 14.75 -4.09
CA LYS A 141 1.69 14.70 -2.72
C LYS A 141 2.65 15.33 -1.71
N ARG A 142 3.94 14.99 -1.76
CA ARG A 142 4.94 15.46 -0.79
C ARG A 142 5.32 16.93 -0.94
N LEU A 143 5.36 17.45 -2.17
CA LEU A 143 5.74 18.84 -2.45
C LEU A 143 4.53 19.78 -2.62
N GLY A 144 3.31 19.27 -2.46
CA GLY A 144 2.09 20.07 -2.66
C GLY A 144 1.90 20.53 -4.11
N TRP A 145 2.44 19.77 -5.09
CA TRP A 145 2.23 20.02 -6.52
C TRP A 145 0.97 19.32 -7.06
N GLY A 146 0.21 18.65 -6.19
CA GLY A 146 -1.12 18.14 -6.52
C GLY A 146 -2.09 19.28 -6.83
N SER A 147 -2.99 19.04 -7.78
CA SER A 147 -4.01 20.00 -8.22
C SER A 147 -4.74 20.56 -6.99
N ARG A 148 -4.76 21.89 -6.86
CA ARG A 148 -5.31 22.55 -5.67
C ARG A 148 -6.84 22.45 -5.60
N ASP A 149 -7.49 21.95 -6.65
CA ASP A 149 -8.93 22.09 -6.85
C ASP A 149 -9.61 20.84 -7.46
N GLY A 150 -9.09 19.63 -7.23
CA GLY A 150 -9.80 18.39 -7.57
C GLY A 150 -10.00 18.08 -9.07
N GLU A 151 -9.46 18.89 -9.99
CA GLU A 151 -9.52 18.62 -11.43
C GLU A 151 -8.37 17.69 -11.91
N PRO A 152 -8.67 16.69 -12.76
CA PRO A 152 -7.66 15.80 -13.33
C PRO A 152 -6.68 16.55 -14.24
N ASN A 153 -5.39 16.28 -14.09
CA ASN A 153 -4.36 16.87 -14.96
C ASN A 153 -4.36 16.17 -16.33
N LYS A 154 -4.16 16.94 -17.40
CA LYS A 154 -3.98 16.47 -18.80
C LYS A 154 -2.97 15.31 -18.95
N ARG A 155 -2.02 15.13 -18.03
CA ARG A 155 -1.05 14.02 -18.00
C ARG A 155 -1.56 12.71 -17.40
N ASP A 156 -2.62 12.73 -16.61
CA ASP A 156 -3.18 11.50 -16.02
C ASP A 156 -3.95 10.68 -17.09
N LEU A 157 -4.33 11.32 -18.21
CA LEU A 157 -5.03 10.74 -19.36
C LEU A 157 -4.22 9.73 -20.19
N HIS A 158 -2.89 9.68 -20.07
CA HIS A 158 -2.04 8.84 -20.95
C HIS A 158 -1.47 7.58 -20.27
N SER A 159 -1.79 7.36 -18.99
CA SER A 159 -1.22 6.24 -18.24
C SER A 159 -2.14 5.03 -18.11
N ASP A 160 -3.40 5.13 -18.56
CA ASP A 160 -4.52 4.19 -18.33
C ASP A 160 -4.74 3.78 -16.86
N ALA A 161 -3.88 4.23 -15.94
CA ALA A 161 -4.04 4.11 -14.52
C ALA A 161 -5.11 5.12 -14.08
N GLY A 162 -6.35 4.65 -14.00
CA GLY A 162 -7.45 5.44 -13.45
C GLY A 162 -7.06 6.10 -12.13
N THR A 163 -7.58 7.31 -11.91
CA THR A 163 -7.63 7.90 -10.58
C THR A 163 -8.27 6.88 -9.65
N LEU A 164 -7.55 6.48 -8.60
CA LEU A 164 -8.22 5.81 -7.48
C LEU A 164 -9.24 6.83 -6.99
N ASP A 165 -10.51 6.43 -6.88
CA ASP A 165 -11.53 7.30 -6.31
C ASP A 165 -10.98 7.84 -4.99
N ASP A 166 -10.84 9.16 -4.89
CA ASP A 166 -10.70 9.87 -3.62
C ASP A 166 -12.07 9.75 -2.92
N HIS A 167 -12.46 8.52 -2.60
CA HIS A 167 -13.40 8.33 -1.51
C HIS A 167 -12.75 9.02 -0.31
N PRO A 168 -13.42 9.98 0.35
CA PRO A 168 -12.99 10.39 1.67
C PRO A 168 -13.02 9.10 2.48
N GLU A 169 -11.85 8.49 2.75
CA GLU A 169 -11.77 7.21 3.45
C GLU A 169 -12.67 7.38 4.69
N PRO A 170 -13.80 6.66 4.81
CA PRO A 170 -14.55 6.65 6.03
C PRO A 170 -13.68 5.85 6.99
N ALA A 171 -12.85 6.58 7.76
CA ALA A 171 -11.64 6.12 8.44
C ALA A 171 -10.30 6.37 7.71
N ALA A 172 -10.18 7.53 7.03
CA ALA A 172 -8.90 8.10 6.59
C ALA A 172 -7.89 7.97 7.70
N ARG A 173 -7.04 6.94 7.62
CA ARG A 173 -6.08 6.70 8.69
C ARG A 173 -5.19 7.94 8.68
N PRO A 174 -5.08 8.68 9.80
CA PRO A 174 -4.15 9.80 9.88
C PRO A 174 -2.81 9.31 9.33
N PRO A 175 -2.17 10.07 8.42
CA PRO A 175 -0.95 9.66 7.72
C PRO A 175 -0.01 9.06 8.75
N MET A 176 0.27 7.75 8.62
CA MET A 176 0.87 6.87 9.64
C MET A 176 1.38 7.67 10.83
N THR A 177 0.57 7.72 11.90
CA THR A 177 0.95 8.23 13.23
C THR A 177 2.43 7.92 13.43
N ASP A 178 3.28 8.96 13.40
CA ASP A 178 4.74 8.83 13.52
C ASP A 178 5.02 7.81 14.64
N ARG A 179 6.00 6.92 14.44
CA ARG A 179 6.38 5.93 15.47
C ARG A 179 6.56 6.61 16.84
N LEU A 180 7.00 7.87 16.84
CA LEU A 180 7.06 8.71 18.04
C LEU A 180 5.69 9.00 18.64
N THR A 181 4.70 9.36 17.83
CA THR A 181 3.32 9.63 18.28
C THR A 181 2.63 8.36 18.79
N VAL A 182 2.82 7.21 18.12
CA VAL A 182 2.34 5.91 18.63
C VAL A 182 3.00 5.58 19.97
N SER A 183 4.32 5.75 20.08
CA SER A 183 5.04 5.52 21.33
C SER A 183 4.58 6.43 22.46
N LYS A 184 4.28 7.71 22.17
CA LYS A 184 3.73 8.66 23.16
C LYS A 184 2.33 8.25 23.61
N LEU A 185 1.47 7.83 22.68
CA LEU A 185 0.12 7.38 23.01
C LEU A 185 0.16 6.11 23.86
N VAL A 186 1.02 5.15 23.52
CA VAL A 186 1.22 3.93 24.31
C VAL A 186 1.70 4.30 25.72
N ALA A 187 2.68 5.19 25.86
CA ALA A 187 3.15 5.65 27.17
C ALA A 187 2.04 6.30 28.00
N GLU A 188 1.23 7.19 27.39
CA GLU A 188 0.12 7.84 28.08
C GLU A 188 -0.97 6.85 28.51
N VAL A 189 -1.31 5.88 27.65
CA VAL A 189 -2.25 4.80 27.99
C VAL A 189 -1.72 3.97 29.15
N SER A 190 -0.44 3.58 29.12
CA SER A 190 0.20 2.82 30.20
C SER A 190 0.23 3.62 31.52
N GLU A 191 0.56 4.90 31.48
CA GLU A 191 0.51 5.78 32.65
C GLU A 191 -0.90 5.86 33.23
N HIS A 192 -1.92 5.99 32.38
CA HIS A 192 -3.30 6.03 32.84
C HIS A 192 -3.76 4.69 33.44
N ILE A 193 -3.37 3.55 32.84
CA ILE A 193 -3.64 2.21 33.38
C ILE A 193 -3.04 2.06 34.79
N ASN A 194 -1.89 2.68 35.08
CA ASN A 194 -1.29 2.65 36.41
C ASN A 194 -2.15 3.30 37.50
N THR A 195 -3.09 4.18 37.14
CA THR A 195 -4.04 4.83 38.07
C THR A 195 -5.25 3.95 38.43
N PHE A 196 -5.44 2.81 37.76
CA PHE A 196 -6.56 1.91 38.02
C PHE A 196 -6.40 1.18 39.36
N PRO A 197 -7.51 0.76 40.01
CA PRO A 197 -7.45 -0.18 41.12
C PRO A 197 -6.60 -1.40 40.77
N ALA A 198 -5.79 -1.90 41.71
CA ALA A 198 -4.74 -2.89 41.44
C ALA A 198 -5.25 -4.15 40.72
N GLU A 199 -6.42 -4.67 41.12
CA GLU A 199 -7.06 -5.82 40.47
C GLU A 199 -7.50 -5.52 39.03
N MET A 200 -8.10 -4.35 38.80
CA MET A 200 -8.52 -3.90 37.47
C MET A 200 -7.31 -3.70 36.55
N ARG A 201 -6.26 -3.05 37.06
CA ARG A 201 -5.00 -2.86 36.34
C ARG A 201 -4.42 -4.19 35.90
N SER A 202 -4.29 -5.14 36.84
CA SER A 202 -3.72 -6.46 36.56
C SER A 202 -4.56 -7.25 35.55
N ALA A 203 -5.89 -7.18 35.67
CA ALA A 203 -6.80 -7.82 34.72
C ALA A 203 -6.67 -7.23 33.29
N VAL A 204 -6.56 -5.90 33.16
CA VAL A 204 -6.39 -5.24 31.86
C VAL A 204 -5.04 -5.56 31.24
N VAL A 205 -3.95 -5.55 32.01
CA VAL A 205 -2.61 -5.88 31.51
C VAL A 205 -2.56 -7.33 31.02
N MET A 206 -3.05 -8.30 31.82
CA MET A 206 -3.10 -9.70 31.39
C MET A 206 -3.97 -9.90 30.14
N TRP A 207 -5.07 -9.15 30.01
CA TRP A 207 -5.91 -9.21 28.81
C TRP A 207 -5.21 -8.65 27.56
N LEU A 208 -4.38 -7.62 27.72
CA LEU A 208 -3.55 -7.08 26.63
C LEU A 208 -2.44 -8.06 26.20
N ASP A 209 -2.02 -8.96 27.11
CA ASP A 209 -1.11 -10.07 26.84
C ASP A 209 -1.85 -11.35 26.39
N ASP A 210 -3.07 -11.21 25.86
CA ASP A 210 -3.92 -12.30 25.34
C ASP A 210 -4.26 -13.42 26.35
N VAL A 211 -4.23 -13.15 27.66
CA VAL A 211 -4.62 -14.13 28.67
C VAL A 211 -6.15 -14.24 28.78
N GLU A 212 -6.66 -15.47 28.72
CA GLU A 212 -8.09 -15.76 28.78
C GLU A 212 -8.72 -15.38 30.14
N PRO A 213 -9.98 -14.89 30.19
CA PRO A 213 -10.60 -14.41 31.45
C PRO A 213 -10.70 -15.46 32.56
N ALA A 214 -10.80 -16.75 32.22
CA ALA A 214 -10.79 -17.82 33.21
C ALA A 214 -9.43 -17.96 33.91
N GLU A 215 -8.34 -17.78 33.16
CA GLU A 215 -6.99 -17.79 33.70
C GLU A 215 -6.70 -16.50 34.49
N ILE A 216 -7.18 -15.35 34.03
CA ILE A 216 -7.11 -14.07 34.79
C ILE A 216 -7.82 -14.22 36.14
N ALA A 217 -9.03 -14.80 36.16
CA ALA A 217 -9.75 -15.04 37.41
C ALA A 217 -8.98 -15.93 38.37
N LYS A 218 -8.34 -16.99 37.86
CA LYS A 218 -7.47 -17.88 38.65
C LYS A 218 -6.24 -17.13 39.20
N LYS A 219 -5.53 -16.37 38.36
CA LYS A 219 -4.32 -15.61 38.75
C LYS A 219 -4.61 -14.52 39.78
N LEU A 220 -5.79 -13.91 39.72
CA LEU A 220 -6.23 -12.84 40.63
C LEU A 220 -7.06 -13.35 41.81
N ALA A 221 -7.19 -14.68 41.99
CA ALA A 221 -8.02 -15.30 43.03
C ALA A 221 -9.48 -14.77 43.06
N LEU A 222 -10.05 -14.48 41.88
CA LEU A 222 -11.44 -14.05 41.74
C LEU A 222 -12.38 -15.24 41.82
N ALA A 223 -13.57 -15.02 42.41
CA ALA A 223 -14.57 -16.06 42.62
C ALA A 223 -15.05 -16.74 41.31
N ASP A 224 -15.09 -15.99 40.20
CA ASP A 224 -15.55 -16.49 38.91
C ASP A 224 -14.93 -15.73 37.71
N PRO A 225 -14.94 -16.32 36.50
CA PRO A 225 -14.49 -15.66 35.27
C PRO A 225 -15.30 -14.40 34.88
N SER A 226 -16.53 -14.27 35.36
CA SER A 226 -17.39 -13.12 35.06
C SER A 226 -16.90 -11.86 35.76
N LYS A 227 -16.32 -11.97 36.97
CA LYS A 227 -15.65 -10.88 37.68
C LYS A 227 -14.43 -10.38 36.91
N ALA A 228 -13.61 -11.26 36.34
CA ALA A 228 -12.49 -10.87 35.49
C ALA A 228 -12.98 -10.08 34.26
N LYS A 229 -14.03 -10.57 33.58
CA LYS A 229 -14.66 -9.84 32.45
C LYS A 229 -15.22 -8.48 32.88
N ALA A 230 -15.82 -8.39 34.07
CA ALA A 230 -16.34 -7.14 34.60
C ALA A 230 -15.22 -6.12 34.85
N LEU A 231 -14.09 -6.55 35.43
CA LEU A 231 -12.91 -5.69 35.61
C LEU A 231 -12.32 -5.21 34.28
N ILE A 232 -12.17 -6.09 33.29
CA ILE A 232 -11.68 -5.73 31.94
C ILE A 232 -12.61 -4.68 31.30
N ARG A 233 -13.93 -4.91 31.33
CA ARG A 233 -14.91 -3.97 30.78
C ARG A 233 -14.90 -2.63 31.49
N ALA A 234 -14.76 -2.61 32.81
CA ALA A 234 -14.65 -1.39 33.60
C ALA A 234 -13.37 -0.61 33.23
N GLY A 235 -12.24 -1.31 33.06
CA GLY A 235 -10.98 -0.71 32.58
C GLY A 235 -11.11 -0.12 31.17
N GLN A 236 -11.69 -0.87 30.23
CA GLN A 236 -11.98 -0.39 28.86
C GLN A 236 -12.93 0.81 28.85
N ALA A 237 -13.94 0.84 29.72
CA ALA A 237 -14.85 1.97 29.85
C ALA A 237 -14.12 3.22 30.34
N ARG A 238 -13.22 3.09 31.33
CA ARG A 238 -12.38 4.21 31.81
C ARG A 238 -11.43 4.73 30.73
N LEU A 239 -10.78 3.82 29.99
CA LEU A 239 -9.94 4.20 28.85
C LEU A 239 -10.74 4.97 27.80
N ARG A 240 -11.91 4.43 27.39
CA ARG A 240 -12.78 5.11 26.42
C ARG A 240 -13.22 6.49 26.91
N GLU A 241 -13.56 6.64 28.18
CA GLU A 241 -13.97 7.94 28.74
C GLU A 241 -12.81 8.93 28.79
N ARG A 242 -11.61 8.50 29.22
CA ARG A 242 -10.41 9.33 29.27
C ARG A 242 -9.99 9.84 27.89
N PHE A 243 -10.05 8.97 26.88
CA PHE A 243 -9.62 9.28 25.52
C PHE A 243 -10.78 9.67 24.61
N ARG A 244 -11.99 9.85 25.16
CA ARG A 244 -13.16 10.32 24.42
C ARG A 244 -12.89 11.72 23.86
N GLY A 245 -13.19 11.93 22.59
CA GLY A 245 -13.01 13.24 21.94
C GLY A 245 -11.55 13.67 21.68
N ARG A 246 -10.54 12.88 22.10
CA ARG A 246 -9.13 13.13 21.77
C ARG A 246 -8.71 12.65 20.38
N SER A 247 -9.64 12.08 19.62
CA SER A 247 -9.51 11.83 18.19
C SER A 247 -10.39 12.86 17.47
N PRO A 248 -9.89 14.09 17.21
CA PRO A 248 -8.89 14.36 16.17
C PRO A 248 -7.76 15.39 16.48
N VAL A 249 -7.63 15.93 17.70
CA VAL A 249 -6.74 17.10 17.99
C VAL A 249 -5.29 16.73 18.33
N LEU A 250 -4.94 15.46 18.49
CA LEU A 250 -3.51 15.06 18.63
C LEU A 250 -2.74 15.06 17.28
N PHE A 251 -3.37 15.61 16.22
CA PHE A 251 -2.84 15.71 14.86
C PHE A 251 -2.92 17.14 14.28
N THR A 252 -2.95 18.18 15.13
CA THR A 252 -2.56 19.54 14.74
C THR A 252 -1.11 19.81 15.12
#